data_AF-A0A957DNW0-F1
#
_entry.id   AF-A0A957DNW0-F1
#
_cell.length_a   1.000
_cell.length_b   1.000
_cell.length_c   1.000
_cell.angle_alpha   90.00
_cell.angle_beta   90.00
_cell.angle_gamma   90.00
#
_symmetry.space_group_name_H-M   'P 1'
#
loop_
_entity.id
_entity.type
_entity.pdbx_description
1 polymer ?
#
loop_
_entity_poly.entity_id
_entity_poly.type
_entity_poly.pdbx_seq_one_letter_code
_entity_poly.pdbx_strand_id
1 'polypeptide(L)'
;MTQQRTHKLSGLALLLLFAGFTLAACNAVDIPLIGINDELSKSPTALQSGTPQTFNSDSQNVSVDWDAAAFFATTCASCHGSTGGGTAIAPALNADTIRTADLNWLIETISYGRTGTAMPAWSIEFGGPLNSIQIADMAAFLQASSDWEAAGEIAAEQPASPMGSDMMSGGMMGRGMGNGRMP
;
A
#
# COMPACT_ATOMS: atom_id res chain seq x y z
N MET A 1 15.80 -51.18 -52.29
CA MET A 1 16.02 -52.38 -51.46
C MET A 1 16.42 -51.91 -50.08
N THR A 2 15.51 -52.09 -49.13
CA THR A 2 15.52 -51.51 -47.78
C THR A 2 16.05 -52.58 -46.83
N GLN A 3 17.14 -52.32 -46.09
CA GLN A 3 17.63 -53.25 -45.08
C GLN A 3 17.47 -52.64 -43.68
N GLN A 4 16.52 -53.24 -42.95
CA GLN A 4 16.14 -52.96 -41.59
C GLN A 4 17.25 -53.40 -40.61
N ARG A 5 17.49 -52.62 -39.56
CA ARG A 5 18.12 -53.12 -38.33
C ARG A 5 17.16 -52.89 -37.17
N THR A 6 16.67 -54.02 -36.66
CA THR A 6 15.68 -54.18 -35.61
C THR A 6 16.33 -53.95 -34.25
N HIS A 7 15.85 -52.95 -33.50
CA HIS A 7 16.10 -52.86 -32.06
C HIS A 7 14.92 -53.47 -31.32
N LYS A 8 15.26 -54.48 -30.52
CA LYS A 8 14.40 -55.39 -29.78
C LYS A 8 13.56 -54.64 -28.74
N LEU A 9 12.25 -54.90 -28.74
CA LEU A 9 11.39 -54.74 -27.57
C LEU A 9 11.61 -55.92 -26.61
N SER A 10 11.75 -55.61 -25.32
CA SER A 10 11.44 -56.46 -24.17
C SER A 10 11.07 -55.48 -23.05
N GLY A 11 9.81 -55.34 -22.67
CA GLY A 11 9.12 -56.26 -21.75
C GLY A 11 9.52 -55.90 -20.31
N LEU A 12 8.82 -54.97 -19.65
CA LEU A 12 7.70 -55.19 -18.71
C LEU A 12 8.18 -55.49 -17.27
N ALA A 13 7.85 -54.59 -16.32
CA ALA A 13 7.94 -54.66 -14.84
C ALA A 13 8.55 -53.33 -14.32
N LEU A 14 8.11 -52.64 -13.26
CA LEU A 14 7.19 -52.85 -12.15
C LEU A 14 7.23 -51.48 -11.42
N LEU A 15 6.15 -50.70 -11.41
CA LEU A 15 5.36 -50.37 -10.21
C LEU A 15 6.18 -50.24 -8.91
N LEU A 16 6.11 -49.07 -8.25
CA LEU A 16 6.30 -48.75 -6.81
C LEU A 16 6.79 -47.28 -6.71
N LEU A 17 5.89 -46.30 -6.78
CA LEU A 17 5.33 -45.60 -5.60
C LEU A 17 6.42 -45.05 -4.65
N PHE A 18 6.80 -43.79 -4.91
CA PHE A 18 7.48 -42.93 -3.93
C PHE A 18 6.52 -42.63 -2.77
N ALA A 19 6.43 -43.54 -1.80
CA ALA A 19 5.86 -43.26 -0.50
C ALA A 19 6.95 -42.59 0.36
N GLY A 20 6.99 -41.26 0.33
CA GLY A 20 7.96 -40.44 1.05
C GLY A 20 7.34 -39.13 1.51
N PHE A 21 6.34 -39.20 2.38
CA PHE A 21 6.00 -38.08 3.27
C PHE A 21 5.29 -38.62 4.51
N THR A 22 6.07 -38.96 5.52
CA THR A 22 5.56 -39.24 6.87
C THR A 22 5.05 -37.93 7.45
N LEU A 23 3.73 -37.72 7.34
CA LEU A 23 3.03 -36.61 7.97
C LEU A 23 3.13 -36.78 9.49
N ALA A 24 3.79 -35.83 10.13
CA ALA A 24 3.90 -35.74 11.57
C ALA A 24 2.49 -35.74 12.20
N ALA A 25 2.28 -36.63 13.17
CA ALA A 25 1.10 -36.64 14.01
C ALA A 25 1.10 -35.38 14.89
N CYS A 26 0.20 -34.44 14.61
CA CYS A 26 -0.19 -33.42 15.57
C CYS A 26 -1.11 -34.12 16.58
N ASN A 27 -0.68 -34.17 17.83
CA ASN A 27 -1.43 -34.77 18.93
C ASN A 27 -2.74 -33.99 19.11
N ALA A 28 -3.88 -34.66 18.95
CA ALA A 28 -5.17 -34.15 19.34
C ALA A 28 -5.20 -34.03 20.86
N VAL A 29 -5.40 -32.82 21.37
CA VAL A 29 -5.79 -32.56 22.75
C VAL A 29 -7.30 -32.38 22.74
N ASP A 30 -8.00 -33.29 23.41
CA ASP A 30 -9.46 -33.27 23.55
C ASP A 30 -9.94 -31.98 24.21
N ILE A 31 -10.81 -31.23 23.53
CA ILE A 31 -11.61 -30.14 24.13
C ILE A 31 -13.08 -30.59 24.11
N PRO A 32 -13.79 -30.59 25.26
CA PRO A 32 -15.17 -31.06 25.33
C PRO A 32 -16.14 -30.10 24.65
N LEU A 33 -17.13 -30.68 23.96
CA LEU A 33 -18.29 -30.00 23.39
C LEU A 33 -19.06 -29.21 24.45
N ILE A 34 -19.18 -27.90 24.25
CA ILE A 34 -20.30 -27.12 24.77
C ILE A 34 -21.21 -26.78 23.58
N GLY A 35 -22.47 -27.19 23.71
CA GLY A 35 -23.46 -27.20 22.64
C GLY A 35 -23.83 -25.82 22.12
N ILE A 36 -23.89 -25.70 20.80
CA ILE A 36 -24.59 -24.64 20.09
C ILE A 36 -26.02 -25.11 19.83
N ASN A 37 -26.98 -24.44 20.47
CA ASN A 37 -28.39 -24.63 20.18
C ASN A 37 -28.78 -23.81 18.94
N ASP A 38 -29.63 -24.46 18.18
CA ASP A 38 -30.34 -24.10 16.96
C ASP A 38 -30.92 -22.67 16.94
N GLU A 39 -30.42 -21.82 16.05
CA GLU A 39 -31.14 -20.62 15.57
C GLU A 39 -30.98 -20.43 14.05
N LEU A 40 -30.97 -21.54 13.31
CA LEU A 40 -30.97 -21.56 11.85
C LEU A 40 -32.41 -21.72 11.34
N SER A 41 -33.27 -20.70 11.47
CA SER A 41 -34.59 -20.77 10.78
C SER A 41 -35.32 -19.45 10.50
N LYS A 42 -34.74 -18.26 10.70
CA LYS A 42 -35.40 -17.00 10.29
C LYS A 42 -34.50 -16.10 9.46
N SER A 43 -34.45 -16.37 8.16
CA SER A 43 -34.02 -15.41 7.15
C SER A 43 -35.25 -14.68 6.59
N PRO A 44 -35.38 -13.34 6.73
CA PRO A 44 -36.24 -12.58 5.87
C PRO A 44 -35.47 -12.13 4.63
N THR A 45 -35.93 -12.65 3.50
CA THR A 45 -35.74 -12.13 2.15
C THR A 45 -35.98 -10.62 2.07
N ALA A 46 -34.95 -9.85 1.69
CA ALA A 46 -35.08 -8.65 0.86
C ALA A 46 -33.70 -8.21 0.32
N LEU A 47 -33.54 -8.28 -0.99
CA LEU A 47 -32.47 -7.64 -1.73
C LEU A 47 -32.63 -6.12 -1.64
N GLN A 48 -31.63 -5.41 -1.12
CA GLN A 48 -31.51 -3.96 -1.31
C GLN A 48 -30.15 -3.66 -1.95
N SER A 49 -30.20 -3.24 -3.20
CA SER A 49 -29.09 -2.63 -3.92
C SER A 49 -28.69 -1.34 -3.21
N GLY A 50 -27.47 -1.27 -2.67
CA GLY A 50 -26.94 -0.04 -2.07
C GLY A 50 -25.74 -0.26 -1.16
N THR A 51 -24.60 0.32 -1.56
CA THR A 51 -23.35 0.56 -0.79
C THR A 51 -22.55 -0.67 -0.32
N PRO A 52 -21.23 -0.75 -0.61
CA PRO A 52 -20.33 -1.65 0.13
C PRO A 52 -20.22 -1.13 1.58
N GLN A 53 -20.93 -1.78 2.49
CA GLN A 53 -20.72 -1.66 3.93
C GLN A 53 -19.78 -2.79 4.38
N THR A 54 -18.59 -2.35 4.82
CA THR A 54 -17.89 -2.69 6.08
C THR A 54 -17.54 -4.14 6.44
N PHE A 55 -16.30 -4.30 6.92
CA PHE A 55 -16.00 -5.23 8.01
C PHE A 55 -15.41 -4.45 9.18
N ASN A 56 -16.18 -4.38 10.27
CA ASN A 56 -15.73 -3.88 11.56
C ASN A 56 -15.73 -5.07 12.51
N SER A 57 -14.55 -5.45 13.00
CA SER A 57 -14.41 -6.44 14.06
C SER A 57 -13.58 -5.84 15.18
N ASP A 58 -14.26 -5.48 16.25
CA ASP A 58 -13.70 -5.06 17.52
C ASP A 58 -12.71 -6.10 18.06
N SER A 59 -11.41 -5.92 17.79
CA SER A 59 -10.35 -6.02 18.79
C SER A 59 -9.02 -5.57 18.17
N GLN A 60 -8.38 -4.62 18.86
CA GLN A 60 -7.10 -3.98 18.55
C GLN A 60 -7.17 -2.84 17.53
N ASN A 61 -6.97 -1.63 18.05
CA ASN A 61 -6.63 -0.38 17.38
C ASN A 61 -5.80 -0.59 16.09
N VAL A 62 -6.49 -0.73 14.95
CA VAL A 62 -5.88 -0.71 13.62
C VAL A 62 -5.50 0.74 13.36
N SER A 63 -4.21 1.01 13.32
CA SER A 63 -3.65 2.30 12.97
C SER A 63 -4.32 2.84 11.70
N VAL A 64 -4.82 4.06 11.81
CA VAL A 64 -5.21 4.97 10.70
C VAL A 64 -4.39 4.72 9.43
N ASP A 65 -5.11 4.41 8.36
CA ASP A 65 -4.78 4.44 6.92
C ASP A 65 -3.43 5.11 6.57
N TRP A 66 -2.33 4.38 6.77
CA TRP A 66 -0.99 4.82 6.41
C TRP A 66 -0.48 3.97 5.26
N ASP A 67 -0.06 4.64 4.19
CA ASP A 67 0.56 4.03 3.03
C ASP A 67 1.81 4.85 2.68
N ALA A 68 2.99 4.25 2.90
CA ALA A 68 4.26 4.87 2.61
C ALA A 68 4.44 5.19 1.11
N ALA A 69 3.93 4.36 0.21
CA ALA A 69 4.02 4.60 -1.23
C ALA A 69 3.17 5.81 -1.63
N ALA A 70 1.95 5.92 -1.08
CA ALA A 70 1.08 7.07 -1.32
C ALA A 70 1.65 8.37 -0.73
N PHE A 71 2.21 8.30 0.48
CA PHE A 71 2.87 9.46 1.08
C PHE A 71 4.11 9.88 0.27
N PHE A 72 4.93 8.92 -0.18
CA PHE A 72 6.06 9.17 -1.06
C PHE A 72 5.61 9.89 -2.35
N ALA A 73 4.59 9.36 -3.02
CA ALA A 73 4.09 9.88 -4.29
C ALA A 73 3.57 11.32 -4.18
N THR A 74 2.94 11.67 -3.06
CA THR A 74 2.36 13.01 -2.86
C THR A 74 3.36 14.03 -2.32
N THR A 75 4.35 13.58 -1.55
CA THR A 75 5.21 14.46 -0.76
C THR A 75 6.66 14.46 -1.23
N CYS A 76 7.25 13.28 -1.37
CA CYS A 76 8.68 13.12 -1.65
C CYS A 76 9.00 13.17 -3.15
N ALA A 77 8.09 12.65 -3.97
CA ALA A 77 8.26 12.51 -5.41
C ALA A 77 8.46 13.85 -6.15
N SER A 78 7.94 14.95 -5.60
CA SER A 78 8.12 16.29 -6.17
C SER A 78 9.59 16.69 -6.33
N CYS A 79 10.46 16.20 -5.44
CA CYS A 79 11.89 16.48 -5.46
C CYS A 79 12.69 15.25 -5.92
N HIS A 80 12.29 14.05 -5.49
CA HIS A 80 13.04 12.81 -5.73
C HIS A 80 12.56 12.02 -6.96
N GLY A 81 11.59 12.53 -7.71
CA GLY A 81 10.99 11.87 -8.87
C GLY A 81 9.89 10.88 -8.49
N SER A 82 8.95 10.64 -9.42
CA SER A 82 7.77 9.80 -9.22
C SER A 82 8.09 8.38 -8.75
N THR A 83 9.20 7.82 -9.22
CA THR A 83 9.68 6.47 -8.85
C THR A 83 10.97 6.51 -8.01
N GLY A 84 11.28 7.65 -7.39
CA GLY A 84 12.51 7.83 -6.63
C GLY A 84 13.78 7.87 -7.47
N GLY A 85 13.69 8.05 -8.79
CA GLY A 85 14.85 8.08 -9.71
C GLY A 85 15.74 9.32 -9.59
N GLY A 86 15.37 10.29 -8.75
CA GLY A 86 16.10 11.54 -8.57
C GLY A 86 15.77 12.58 -9.64
N THR A 87 16.14 13.83 -9.35
CA THR A 87 16.01 14.98 -10.25
C THR A 87 17.26 15.87 -10.14
N ALA A 88 17.26 17.03 -10.82
CA ALA A 88 18.30 18.04 -10.60
C ALA A 88 18.26 18.66 -9.19
N ILE A 89 17.14 18.53 -8.47
CA ILE A 89 16.92 19.14 -7.15
C ILE A 89 17.33 18.19 -6.02
N ALA A 90 17.07 16.89 -6.18
CA ALA A 90 17.33 15.89 -5.14
C ALA A 90 17.83 14.56 -5.74
N PRO A 91 18.67 13.80 -5.00
CA PRO A 91 19.27 12.57 -5.50
C PRO A 91 18.25 11.44 -5.66
N ALA A 92 18.65 10.39 -6.38
CA ALA A 92 17.89 9.16 -6.49
C ALA A 92 17.77 8.46 -5.13
N LEU A 93 16.54 8.07 -4.77
CA LEU A 93 16.23 7.28 -3.58
C LEU A 93 16.08 5.79 -3.89
N ASN A 94 15.81 5.42 -5.14
CA ASN A 94 15.71 4.02 -5.59
C ASN A 94 17.08 3.38 -5.92
N ALA A 95 18.17 4.03 -5.52
CA ALA A 95 19.54 3.57 -5.76
C ALA A 95 19.96 2.46 -4.77
N ASP A 96 20.89 1.60 -5.19
CA ASP A 96 21.45 0.54 -4.32
C ASP A 96 22.06 1.08 -3.03
N THR A 97 22.61 2.29 -3.06
CA THR A 97 23.16 2.95 -1.88
C THR A 97 22.13 3.20 -0.81
N ILE A 98 20.87 3.43 -1.17
CA ILE A 98 19.76 3.60 -0.22
C ILE A 98 19.24 2.25 0.24
N ARG A 99 19.09 1.29 -0.69
CA ARG A 99 18.66 -0.08 -0.38
C ARG A 99 19.55 -0.79 0.63
N THR A 100 20.84 -0.52 0.57
CA THR A 100 21.87 -1.13 1.44
C THR A 100 22.33 -0.20 2.56
N ALA A 101 21.74 1.00 2.68
CA ALA A 101 22.06 1.91 3.77
C ALA A 101 21.65 1.31 5.12
N ASP A 102 22.32 1.78 6.18
CA ASP A 102 21.86 1.49 7.52
C ASP A 102 20.43 2.05 7.73
N LEU A 103 19.55 1.22 8.30
CA LEU A 103 18.15 1.58 8.46
C LEU A 103 17.98 2.73 9.48
N ASN A 104 18.79 2.76 10.54
CA ASN A 104 18.72 3.85 11.52
C ASN A 104 19.17 5.16 10.89
N TRP A 105 20.20 5.12 10.04
CA TRP A 105 20.63 6.29 9.28
C TRP A 105 19.51 6.86 8.39
N LEU A 106 18.71 6.00 7.74
CA LEU A 106 17.54 6.43 6.97
C LEU A 106 16.46 7.05 7.87
N ILE A 107 16.15 6.38 9.00
CA ILE A 107 15.17 6.88 9.98
C ILE A 107 15.58 8.25 10.50
N GLU A 108 16.84 8.43 10.88
CA GLU A 108 17.37 9.72 11.34
C GLU A 108 17.29 10.77 10.22
N THR A 109 17.73 10.42 9.01
CA THR A 109 17.69 11.34 7.86
C THR A 109 16.28 11.81 7.54
N ILE A 110 15.29 10.92 7.60
CA ILE A 110 13.87 11.29 7.40
C ILE A 110 13.35 12.11 8.59
N SER A 111 13.71 11.72 9.81
CA SER A 111 13.25 12.38 11.03
C SER A 111 13.67 13.84 11.09
N TYR A 112 14.97 14.09 10.92
CA TYR A 112 15.58 15.42 11.02
C TYR A 112 15.58 16.20 9.70
N GLY A 113 15.32 15.53 8.58
CA GLY A 113 15.62 16.07 7.27
C GLY A 113 17.13 16.20 7.05
N ARG A 114 17.52 17.05 6.09
CA ARG A 114 18.94 17.34 5.84
C ARG A 114 19.23 18.84 5.99
N THR A 115 19.97 19.17 7.04
CA THR A 115 20.46 20.53 7.26
C THR A 115 21.24 21.07 6.06
N GLY A 116 20.96 22.32 5.68
CA GLY A 116 21.58 22.93 4.50
C GLY A 116 21.00 22.48 3.16
N THR A 117 19.91 21.71 3.17
CA THR A 117 19.16 21.33 1.97
C THR A 117 17.69 21.77 2.08
N ALA A 118 16.93 21.60 1.01
CA ALA A 118 15.49 21.84 1.02
C ALA A 118 14.67 20.71 1.66
N MET A 119 15.29 19.57 2.04
CA MET A 119 14.60 18.44 2.65
C MET A 119 14.27 18.75 4.12
N PRO A 120 12.98 18.94 4.47
CA PRO A 120 12.58 19.30 5.83
C PRO A 120 12.62 18.10 6.77
N ALA A 121 12.45 18.37 8.05
CA ALA A 121 12.22 17.34 9.05
C ALA A 121 10.80 16.77 8.92
N TRP A 122 10.66 15.44 8.97
CA TRP A 122 9.36 14.77 8.86
C TRP A 122 8.82 14.24 10.18
N SER A 123 9.65 14.11 11.21
CA SER A 123 9.20 13.67 12.53
C SER A 123 8.40 14.75 13.25
N ILE A 124 7.33 14.33 13.93
CA ILE A 124 6.57 15.17 14.87
C ILE A 124 7.48 15.82 15.92
N GLU A 125 8.53 15.13 16.36
CA GLU A 125 9.49 15.68 17.32
C GLU A 125 10.24 16.92 16.79
N PHE A 126 10.34 17.05 15.47
CA PHE A 126 11.03 18.12 14.78
C PHE A 126 10.09 18.99 13.92
N GLY A 127 8.78 18.91 14.17
CA GLY A 127 7.75 19.74 13.54
C GLY A 127 7.17 19.20 12.24
N GLY A 128 7.50 17.96 11.86
CA GLY A 128 6.88 17.25 10.74
C GLY A 128 5.61 16.49 11.13
N PRO A 129 4.94 15.82 10.17
CA PRO A 129 3.66 15.16 10.40
C PRO A 129 3.77 13.68 10.82
N LEU A 130 4.95 13.06 10.72
CA LEU A 130 5.11 11.62 10.86
C LEU A 130 5.49 11.21 12.29
N ASN A 131 4.82 10.17 12.80
CA ASN A 131 5.26 9.49 14.01
C ASN A 131 6.41 8.50 13.72
N SER A 132 7.04 7.97 14.77
CA SER A 132 8.22 7.09 14.63
C SER A 132 7.95 5.80 13.86
N ILE A 133 6.73 5.24 13.96
CA ILE A 133 6.34 4.03 13.22
C ILE A 133 6.25 4.35 11.72
N GLN A 134 5.62 5.48 11.36
CA GLN A 134 5.51 5.92 9.96
C GLN A 134 6.87 6.26 9.34
N ILE A 135 7.80 6.80 10.11
CA ILE A 135 9.16 7.06 9.65
C ILE A 135 9.91 5.76 9.41
N ALA A 136 9.82 4.80 10.33
CA ALA A 136 10.44 3.49 10.17
C ALA A 136 9.86 2.75 8.95
N ASP A 137 8.55 2.84 8.75
CA ASP A 137 7.88 2.26 7.59
C ASP A 137 8.30 2.95 6.28
N MET A 138 8.41 4.28 6.29
CA MET A 138 8.96 5.03 5.15
C MET A 138 10.41 4.59 4.85
N ALA A 139 11.25 4.45 5.86
CA ALA A 139 12.62 3.99 5.68
C ALA A 139 12.68 2.56 5.11
N ALA A 140 11.80 1.67 5.56
CA ALA A 140 11.66 0.32 5.02
C ALA A 140 11.18 0.32 3.57
N PHE A 141 10.18 1.15 3.23
CA PHE A 141 9.71 1.36 1.87
C PHE A 141 10.85 1.81 0.94
N LEU A 142 11.71 2.75 1.37
CA LEU A 142 12.86 3.17 0.55
C LEU A 142 13.87 2.04 0.29
N GLN A 143 13.97 1.06 1.17
CA GLN A 143 14.82 -0.12 0.96
C GLN A 143 14.14 -1.20 0.10
N ALA A 144 12.81 -1.24 0.09
CA ALA A 144 12.04 -2.20 -0.68
C ALA A 144 12.05 -1.85 -2.18
N SER A 145 12.66 -2.70 -2.99
CA SER A 145 12.77 -2.45 -4.44
C SER A 145 11.47 -2.69 -5.21
N SER A 146 10.54 -3.48 -4.68
CA SER A 146 9.25 -3.82 -5.32
C SER A 146 8.26 -2.67 -5.31
N ASP A 147 8.42 -1.71 -4.40
CA ASP A 147 7.34 -0.78 -4.08
C ASP A 147 7.44 0.54 -4.87
N TRP A 148 8.53 0.72 -5.64
CA TRP A 148 8.75 1.90 -6.49
C TRP A 148 7.83 1.98 -7.71
N GLU A 149 7.37 0.83 -8.23
CA GLU A 149 6.40 0.80 -9.33
C GLU A 149 5.02 1.28 -8.84
N ALA A 150 4.57 0.78 -7.68
CA ALA A 150 3.34 1.23 -7.04
C ALA A 150 3.35 2.73 -6.75
N ALA A 151 4.47 3.26 -6.22
CA ALA A 151 4.62 4.70 -6.01
C ALA A 151 4.52 5.52 -7.31
N GLY A 152 5.09 5.00 -8.41
CA GLY A 152 4.98 5.60 -9.74
C GLY A 152 3.56 5.61 -10.29
N GLU A 153 2.83 4.51 -10.12
CA GLU A 153 1.42 4.38 -10.52
C GLU A 153 0.52 5.34 -9.73
N ILE A 154 0.70 5.41 -8.40
CA ILE A 154 -0.04 6.35 -7.55
C ILE A 154 0.25 7.78 -7.99
N ALA A 155 1.52 8.12 -8.21
CA ALA A 155 1.93 9.45 -8.66
C ALA A 155 1.38 9.83 -10.06
N ALA A 156 1.21 8.84 -10.95
CA ALA A 156 0.68 9.05 -12.30
C ALA A 156 -0.86 9.16 -12.31
N GLU A 157 -1.54 8.42 -11.44
CA GLU A 157 -3.00 8.45 -11.31
C GLU A 157 -3.47 9.71 -10.60
N GLN A 158 -2.67 10.30 -9.70
CA GLN A 158 -3.03 11.59 -9.09
C GLN A 158 -3.21 12.61 -10.22
N PRO A 159 -4.47 13.03 -10.53
CA PRO A 159 -4.66 14.02 -11.57
C PRO A 159 -3.93 15.26 -11.10
N ALA A 160 -3.12 15.86 -11.98
CA ALA A 160 -2.53 17.17 -11.75
C ALA A 160 -3.70 18.09 -11.38
N SER A 161 -3.93 18.27 -10.08
CA SER A 161 -5.05 19.05 -9.61
C SER A 161 -4.80 20.44 -10.19
N PRO A 162 -5.73 20.99 -10.99
CA PRO A 162 -5.58 22.36 -11.43
C PRO A 162 -5.66 23.19 -10.15
N MET A 163 -4.50 23.61 -9.64
CA MET A 163 -4.45 24.69 -8.65
C MET A 163 -5.19 25.86 -9.32
N GLY A 164 -6.37 26.16 -8.77
CA GLY A 164 -7.49 26.80 -9.45
C GLY A 164 -7.16 27.96 -10.38
N SER A 165 -7.50 27.78 -11.66
CA SER A 165 -7.77 28.89 -12.60
C SER A 165 -9.20 29.43 -12.47
N ASP A 166 -10.08 28.76 -11.70
CA ASP A 166 -11.53 28.97 -11.83
C ASP A 166 -12.16 29.86 -10.73
N MET A 167 -11.36 30.47 -9.86
CA MET A 167 -11.88 31.36 -8.80
C MET A 167 -11.82 32.86 -9.11
N MET A 168 -11.36 33.29 -10.30
CA MET A 168 -11.16 34.72 -10.61
C MET A 168 -11.98 35.29 -11.78
N SER A 169 -13.01 34.59 -12.30
CA SER A 169 -13.79 35.10 -13.44
C SER A 169 -15.30 35.31 -13.20
N GLY A 170 -15.76 35.26 -11.95
CA GLY A 170 -17.16 35.53 -11.56
C GLY A 170 -17.36 36.93 -10.97
N GLY A 171 -17.00 37.97 -11.72
CA GLY A 171 -17.20 39.36 -11.32
C GLY A 171 -18.68 39.66 -11.01
N MET A 172 -18.92 40.11 -9.77
CA MET A 172 -20.16 40.73 -9.33
C MET A 172 -20.54 41.89 -10.25
N MET A 173 -21.51 41.67 -11.14
CA MET A 173 -22.24 42.77 -11.76
C MET A 173 -23.39 43.16 -10.84
N GLY A 174 -23.22 44.30 -10.19
CA GLY A 174 -24.21 44.89 -9.32
C GLY A 174 -25.57 45.10 -9.99
N ARG A 175 -26.61 44.91 -9.19
CA ARG A 175 -27.90 45.57 -9.40
C ARG A 175 -28.28 46.26 -8.10
N GLY A 176 -28.07 47.57 -8.09
CA GLY A 176 -28.67 48.46 -7.12
C GLY A 176 -30.18 48.50 -7.32
N MET A 177 -30.90 48.24 -6.24
CA MET A 177 -32.30 48.58 -5.98
C MET A 177 -32.31 48.83 -4.46
N GLY A 178 -32.34 50.05 -3.92
CA GLY A 178 -33.17 51.17 -4.33
C GLY A 178 -34.27 51.35 -3.28
N ASN A 179 -33.95 52.12 -2.24
CA ASN A 179 -34.81 52.81 -1.27
C ASN A 179 -35.93 52.05 -0.54
N GLY A 180 -35.79 52.05 0.79
CA GLY A 180 -36.76 51.47 1.70
C GLY A 180 -38.03 52.28 1.92
N ARG A 181 -38.95 51.64 2.64
CA ARG A 181 -39.97 52.28 3.47
C ARG A 181 -40.54 51.21 4.41
N MET A 182 -40.15 51.26 5.69
CA MET A 182 -41.00 50.80 6.80
C MET A 182 -42.16 51.81 6.94
N PRO A 183 -43.36 51.47 7.44
CA PRO A 183 -43.68 50.48 8.47
C PRO A 183 -44.43 49.22 7.99
#